data_AF-A0A972GYG4-F1
#
_entry.id   AF-A0A972GYG4-F1
#
_cell.length_a   1.000
_cell.length_b   1.000
_cell.length_c   1.000
_cell.angle_alpha   90.00
_cell.angle_beta   90.00
_cell.angle_gamma   90.00
#
_symmetry.space_group_name_H-M   'P 1'
#
loop_
_entity.id
_entity.type
_entity.pdbx_description
1 polymer ?
#
loop_
_entity_poly.entity_id
_entity_poly.type
_entity_poly.pdbx_seq_one_letter_code
_entity_poly.pdbx_strand_id
1 'polypeptide(L)'
;MIRRHPRLLQIILSILTIACVLQPMQQASMEDSDGQNDDSGKENHMRLMTYNLRFLNDKDEQTWKSRLPLIVEMIQQLRPDVFGTQEGVLKQHNDLSAALPEYDKIGGRSKKDNFDEVTTIYYNKTRVSPLENGQFWLSDTPNVEGSRTWGNRVRRLATWVKFQDMKTKQPFYFLNTHLDHESEEARHKGAQLIAYKVQQFEQGVPVFVTADFNDDVGSETYKLFKNAGFLDSMITSKTRIGENLGTFNGFNKATGSGMAKRIDWILYQGDVSVEHLEINDFAKNGKYPSDHFPVIADVKQRKEISVRQDSNSSDDRADQVPPLLITEIVPKSSSGQQYGYIEMYNASEQDIDLSDYKIHYYSDPSKAGTSDEGTVNKWDITKDVFSETSVIKAKEVKVVWLKKEIRHDAPLDEFISNYSLEQSSLTGDQMLVLKTPGTEGMNGNLRRAVAVVGPQGDIISLAEYNDKGLNVTQNDSIIYTFPKNGSNKMVTLDVFQTPTPGTLQQGQVPSVTDGSNKDTE
;
A
#
# COMPACT_ATOMS: atom_id res chain seq x y z
N MET A 1 -92.22 -0.23 -1.87
CA MET A 1 -91.63 -1.37 -1.13
C MET A 1 -90.54 -0.79 -0.22
N ILE A 2 -90.51 -0.91 1.12
CA ILE A 2 -90.79 -2.05 2.04
C ILE A 2 -89.74 -3.16 1.88
N ARG A 3 -88.94 -3.57 2.90
CA ARG A 3 -88.51 -2.94 4.19
C ARG A 3 -87.36 -3.78 4.82
N ARG A 4 -86.40 -3.10 5.48
CA ARG A 4 -85.73 -3.46 6.78
C ARG A 4 -85.35 -4.92 7.15
N HIS A 5 -84.03 -5.13 7.31
CA HIS A 5 -83.33 -5.60 8.56
C HIS A 5 -83.40 -7.09 9.05
N PRO A 6 -82.62 -7.51 10.10
CA PRO A 6 -81.95 -8.84 10.13
C PRO A 6 -82.32 -9.77 11.31
N ARG A 7 -81.60 -10.92 11.42
CA ARG A 7 -81.44 -11.83 12.58
C ARG A 7 -80.02 -12.44 12.51
N LEU A 8 -79.21 -12.73 13.53
CA LEU A 8 -79.32 -12.70 15.01
C LEU A 8 -79.99 -13.92 15.70
N LEU A 9 -79.18 -14.97 15.97
CA LEU A 9 -79.28 -16.01 17.03
C LEU A 9 -77.99 -16.89 16.99
N GLN A 10 -77.26 -17.35 18.03
CA GLN A 10 -77.15 -17.14 19.50
C GLN A 10 -77.55 -18.35 20.40
N ILE A 11 -76.69 -18.70 21.39
CA ILE A 11 -76.81 -19.77 22.45
C ILE A 11 -76.85 -21.23 21.85
N ILE A 12 -76.42 -22.37 22.43
CA ILE A 12 -76.12 -22.92 23.80
C ILE A 12 -74.92 -23.89 23.68
N LEU A 13 -73.77 -23.68 24.35
CA LEU A 13 -73.34 -24.17 25.69
C LEU A 13 -73.36 -25.71 25.92
N SER A 14 -72.20 -26.29 26.25
CA SER A 14 -72.07 -27.50 27.08
C SER A 14 -70.66 -27.59 27.69
N ILE A 15 -70.58 -27.82 28.99
CA ILE A 15 -69.32 -27.94 29.74
C ILE A 15 -69.20 -29.38 30.23
N LEU A 16 -68.04 -30.01 30.06
CA LEU A 16 -67.63 -31.09 30.95
C LEU A 16 -66.12 -31.14 31.14
N THR A 17 -65.67 -30.68 32.31
CA THR A 17 -64.30 -30.84 32.80
C THR A 17 -64.18 -32.14 33.59
N ILE A 18 -63.15 -32.93 33.30
CA ILE A 18 -62.40 -33.73 34.28
C ILE A 18 -60.97 -33.82 33.75
N ALA A 19 -59.97 -33.87 34.64
CA ALA A 19 -58.56 -33.70 34.31
C ALA A 19 -57.70 -34.83 34.89
N CYS A 20 -56.41 -34.83 34.52
CA CYS A 20 -55.33 -35.65 35.07
C CYS A 20 -55.36 -37.15 34.65
N VAL A 21 -54.22 -37.84 34.45
CA VAL A 21 -52.80 -37.42 34.50
C VAL A 21 -51.90 -38.36 33.66
N LEU A 22 -50.77 -37.81 33.17
CA LEU A 22 -49.43 -38.36 32.78
C LEU A 22 -49.22 -39.90 32.64
N GLN A 23 -48.29 -40.43 31.82
CA GLN A 23 -47.03 -39.88 31.28
C GLN A 23 -46.62 -40.62 29.95
N PRO A 24 -45.65 -40.15 29.14
CA PRO A 24 -45.53 -40.56 27.72
C PRO A 24 -44.27 -41.36 27.33
N MET A 25 -44.37 -42.05 26.19
CA MET A 25 -43.36 -42.35 25.14
C MET A 25 -44.15 -42.93 23.94
N GLN A 26 -43.75 -42.83 22.66
CA GLN A 26 -42.45 -42.55 22.02
C GLN A 26 -42.66 -42.05 20.56
N GLN A 27 -41.53 -41.84 19.85
CA GLN A 27 -41.34 -41.68 18.39
C GLN A 27 -41.51 -40.28 17.77
N ALA A 28 -40.76 -40.09 16.67
CA ALA A 28 -40.31 -38.82 16.15
C ALA A 28 -41.18 -38.26 15.01
N SER A 29 -41.17 -36.93 14.88
CA SER A 29 -41.60 -36.20 13.69
C SER A 29 -40.40 -35.91 12.79
N MET A 30 -40.57 -36.06 11.47
CA MET A 30 -39.68 -35.42 10.49
C MET A 30 -39.99 -33.93 10.37
N GLU A 31 -39.06 -33.20 9.75
CA GLU A 31 -39.02 -31.74 9.69
C GLU A 31 -40.02 -31.17 8.67
N ASP A 32 -40.50 -29.96 8.95
CA ASP A 32 -41.01 -29.02 7.95
C ASP A 32 -40.44 -27.64 8.30
N SER A 33 -40.09 -26.83 7.29
CA SER A 33 -39.12 -25.74 7.45
C SER A 33 -39.72 -24.37 7.78
N ASP A 34 -39.25 -23.73 8.85
CA ASP A 34 -39.50 -22.31 9.14
C ASP A 34 -38.24 -21.46 8.86
N GLY A 35 -38.37 -20.44 8.00
CA GLY A 35 -37.26 -19.64 7.52
C GLY A 35 -36.88 -18.50 8.48
N GLN A 36 -35.76 -18.63 9.19
CA GLN A 36 -35.19 -17.52 9.97
C GLN A 36 -34.48 -16.51 9.06
N ASN A 37 -34.91 -15.23 9.11
CA ASN A 37 -34.18 -14.13 8.48
C ASN A 37 -32.88 -13.84 9.23
N ASP A 38 -31.74 -14.00 8.58
CA ASP A 38 -30.44 -13.59 9.13
C ASP A 38 -30.19 -12.08 8.92
N ASP A 39 -30.49 -11.29 9.95
CA ASP A 39 -30.05 -9.88 10.03
C ASP A 39 -28.72 -9.73 10.81
N SER A 40 -28.18 -10.82 11.38
CA SER A 40 -26.92 -10.83 12.15
C SER A 40 -25.68 -10.60 11.29
N GLY A 41 -25.77 -10.92 9.99
CA GLY A 41 -24.72 -10.66 9.01
C GLY A 41 -24.31 -9.18 8.94
N LYS A 42 -25.26 -8.24 8.99
CA LYS A 42 -24.99 -6.80 8.79
C LYS A 42 -24.19 -6.16 9.92
N GLU A 43 -24.29 -6.65 11.16
CA GLU A 43 -23.61 -6.03 12.30
C GLU A 43 -22.07 -6.11 12.22
N ASN A 44 -21.55 -7.05 11.44
CA ASN A 44 -20.11 -7.36 11.36
C ASN A 44 -19.38 -6.69 10.19
N HIS A 45 -20.05 -5.86 9.40
CA HIS A 45 -19.42 -5.14 8.30
C HIS A 45 -18.79 -3.82 8.80
N MET A 46 -17.90 -3.25 8.00
CA MET A 46 -17.37 -1.91 8.15
C MET A 46 -17.69 -1.13 6.87
N ARG A 47 -18.31 0.04 7.00
CA ARG A 47 -18.70 0.85 5.84
C ARG A 47 -17.62 1.88 5.50
N LEU A 48 -16.97 1.72 4.35
CA LEU A 48 -15.97 2.66 3.85
C LEU A 48 -16.55 3.58 2.78
N MET A 49 -16.06 4.81 2.65
CA MET A 49 -16.45 5.71 1.57
C MET A 49 -15.26 6.56 1.08
N THR A 50 -15.24 6.88 -0.22
CA THR A 50 -14.42 7.97 -0.79
C THR A 50 -15.35 9.04 -1.35
N TYR A 51 -15.04 10.32 -1.13
CA TYR A 51 -15.88 11.41 -1.62
C TYR A 51 -15.15 12.75 -1.81
N ASN A 52 -14.95 13.14 -3.08
CA ASN A 52 -14.46 14.49 -3.41
C ASN A 52 -15.54 15.51 -3.00
N LEU A 53 -15.20 16.43 -2.10
CA LEU A 53 -16.14 17.41 -1.53
C LEU A 53 -16.39 18.62 -2.42
N ARG A 54 -15.67 18.74 -3.55
CA ARG A 54 -15.56 19.93 -4.40
C ARG A 54 -15.02 21.15 -3.67
N PHE A 55 -13.93 21.71 -4.18
CA PHE A 55 -13.22 22.86 -3.65
C PHE A 55 -14.13 24.06 -3.38
N LEU A 56 -13.72 24.92 -2.44
CA LEU A 56 -14.44 26.13 -2.08
C LEU A 56 -14.34 27.21 -3.17
N ASN A 57 -15.14 27.08 -4.22
CA ASN A 57 -15.29 28.08 -5.28
C ASN A 57 -16.62 28.84 -5.14
N ASP A 58 -16.57 30.12 -4.75
CA ASP A 58 -17.75 31.00 -4.67
C ASP A 58 -18.39 31.33 -6.05
N LYS A 59 -17.78 30.89 -7.15
CA LYS A 59 -18.35 30.97 -8.51
C LYS A 59 -19.13 29.73 -8.94
N ASP A 60 -19.12 28.64 -8.17
CA ASP A 60 -19.94 27.46 -8.47
C ASP A 60 -21.43 27.81 -8.22
N GLU A 61 -22.31 27.49 -9.17
CA GLU A 61 -23.77 27.72 -9.02
C GLU A 61 -24.32 27.04 -7.75
N GLN A 62 -23.77 25.86 -7.44
CA GLN A 62 -24.01 25.13 -6.19
C GLN A 62 -22.92 25.49 -5.17
N THR A 63 -23.00 26.71 -4.64
CA THR A 63 -22.10 27.21 -3.59
C THR A 63 -21.99 26.25 -2.41
N TRP A 64 -20.84 26.23 -1.72
CA TRP A 64 -20.63 25.39 -0.54
C TRP A 64 -21.73 25.53 0.53
N LYS A 65 -22.22 26.77 0.77
CA LYS A 65 -23.32 27.04 1.71
C LYS A 65 -24.62 26.30 1.35
N SER A 66 -24.88 26.10 0.05
CA SER A 66 -26.02 25.30 -0.42
C SER A 66 -25.75 23.78 -0.48
N ARG A 67 -24.49 23.37 -0.58
CA ARG A 67 -24.09 21.95 -0.66
C ARG A 67 -23.94 21.29 0.71
N LEU A 68 -23.38 21.99 1.70
CA LEU A 68 -23.13 21.45 3.05
C LEU A 68 -24.34 20.74 3.68
N PRO A 69 -25.58 21.29 3.67
CA PRO A 69 -26.74 20.58 4.23
C PRO A 69 -27.04 19.26 3.52
N LEU A 70 -26.80 19.19 2.20
CA LEU A 70 -26.99 17.98 1.40
C LEU A 70 -25.89 16.95 1.68
N ILE A 71 -24.63 17.39 1.86
CA ILE A 71 -23.50 16.53 2.23
C ILE A 71 -23.75 15.90 3.61
N VAL A 72 -24.20 16.69 4.59
CA VAL A 72 -24.50 16.24 5.95
C VAL A 72 -25.67 15.25 5.94
N GLU A 73 -26.76 15.57 5.23
CA GLU A 73 -27.91 14.68 5.08
C GLU A 73 -27.53 13.35 4.41
N MET A 74 -26.72 13.39 3.36
CA MET A 74 -26.22 12.21 2.66
C MET A 74 -25.35 11.34 3.57
N ILE A 75 -24.39 11.93 4.30
CA ILE A 75 -23.52 11.19 5.24
C ILE A 75 -24.33 10.59 6.39
N GLN A 76 -25.34 11.31 6.91
CA GLN A 76 -26.22 10.81 7.98
C GLN A 76 -27.16 9.69 7.51
N GLN A 77 -27.48 9.60 6.21
CA GLN A 77 -28.20 8.47 5.62
C GLN A 77 -27.27 7.27 5.37
N LEU A 78 -26.13 7.51 4.71
CA LEU A 78 -25.17 6.46 4.34
C LEU A 78 -24.45 5.85 5.56
N ARG A 79 -24.19 6.65 6.60
CA ARG A 79 -23.48 6.31 7.84
C ARG A 79 -22.18 5.53 7.62
N PRO A 80 -21.20 6.07 6.88
CA PRO A 80 -19.88 5.46 6.76
C PRO A 80 -19.20 5.34 8.13
N ASP A 81 -18.44 4.27 8.33
CA ASP A 81 -17.61 4.05 9.52
C ASP A 81 -16.28 4.82 9.42
N VAL A 82 -15.68 4.84 8.23
CA VAL A 82 -14.50 5.65 7.88
C VAL A 82 -14.66 6.17 6.46
N PHE A 83 -14.32 7.44 6.21
CA PHE A 83 -14.38 8.01 4.87
C PHE A 83 -13.24 8.97 4.54
N GLY A 84 -12.71 8.83 3.33
CA GLY A 84 -11.75 9.75 2.72
C GLY A 84 -12.47 10.90 2.01
N THR A 85 -11.93 12.11 2.14
CA THR A 85 -12.42 13.31 1.47
C THR A 85 -11.31 14.02 0.70
N GLN A 86 -11.65 14.55 -0.47
CA GLN A 86 -10.76 15.29 -1.37
C GLN A 86 -11.29 16.72 -1.62
N GLU A 87 -10.45 17.61 -2.13
CA GLU A 87 -10.67 19.06 -2.39
C GLU A 87 -11.08 19.94 -1.20
N GLY A 88 -11.41 19.35 -0.05
CA GLY A 88 -11.86 20.08 1.13
C GLY A 88 -10.81 21.06 1.66
N VAL A 89 -11.18 22.33 1.77
CA VAL A 89 -10.35 23.33 2.46
C VAL A 89 -10.67 23.42 3.95
N LEU A 90 -9.78 24.03 4.74
CA LEU A 90 -9.93 24.18 6.19
C LEU A 90 -11.32 24.70 6.62
N LYS A 91 -11.89 25.66 5.88
CA LYS A 91 -13.25 26.16 6.15
C LYS A 91 -14.31 25.07 5.97
N GLN A 92 -14.28 24.34 4.87
CA GLN A 92 -15.24 23.26 4.57
C GLN A 92 -15.15 22.16 5.64
N HIS A 93 -13.93 21.76 6.02
CA HIS A 93 -13.73 20.76 7.06
C HIS A 93 -14.10 21.24 8.47
N ASN A 94 -14.04 22.54 8.76
CA ASN A 94 -14.53 23.07 10.04
C ASN A 94 -16.06 23.14 10.07
N ASP A 95 -16.70 23.59 8.98
CA ASP A 95 -18.16 23.57 8.85
C ASP A 95 -18.71 22.12 8.95
N LEU A 96 -18.03 21.16 8.29
CA LEU A 96 -18.43 19.75 8.27
C LEU A 96 -18.23 19.07 9.64
N SER A 97 -17.10 19.29 10.31
CA SER A 97 -16.90 18.80 11.69
C SER A 97 -17.91 19.37 12.69
N ALA A 98 -18.37 20.60 12.50
CA ALA A 98 -19.41 21.20 13.35
C ALA A 98 -20.81 20.59 13.11
N ALA A 99 -21.07 20.07 11.91
CA ALA A 99 -22.34 19.46 11.52
C ALA A 99 -22.40 17.94 11.74
N LEU A 100 -21.25 17.28 11.90
CA LEU A 100 -21.10 15.83 12.11
C LEU A 100 -20.35 15.52 13.42
N PRO A 101 -20.89 15.90 14.60
CA PRO A 101 -20.21 15.76 15.90
C PRO A 101 -19.98 14.31 16.36
N GLU A 102 -20.61 13.32 15.73
CA GLU A 102 -20.39 11.89 15.95
C GLU A 102 -19.10 11.38 15.29
N TYR A 103 -18.57 12.10 14.30
CA TYR A 103 -17.29 11.83 13.64
C TYR A 103 -16.13 12.59 14.29
N ASP A 104 -14.91 12.13 14.03
CA ASP A 104 -13.67 12.88 14.22
C ASP A 104 -12.80 12.75 12.95
N LYS A 105 -11.69 13.48 12.87
CA LYS A 105 -10.87 13.54 11.64
C LYS A 105 -9.37 13.54 11.87
N ILE A 106 -8.63 12.96 10.92
CA ILE A 106 -7.18 13.02 10.81
C ILE A 106 -6.82 13.52 9.40
N GLY A 107 -5.74 14.29 9.30
CA GLY A 107 -5.35 15.03 8.10
C GLY A 107 -5.62 16.53 8.25
N GLY A 108 -4.84 17.32 7.51
CA GLY A 108 -4.85 18.78 7.59
C GLY A 108 -3.56 19.41 7.05
N ARG A 109 -3.40 20.71 7.31
CA ARG A 109 -2.17 21.48 7.07
C ARG A 109 -1.28 21.46 8.31
N SER A 110 0.03 21.45 8.12
CA SER A 110 0.97 21.93 9.14
C SER A 110 0.88 23.47 9.23
N LYS A 111 1.46 24.06 10.28
CA LYS A 111 1.45 25.52 10.48
C LYS A 111 2.36 26.29 9.51
N LYS A 112 3.16 25.59 8.68
CA LYS A 112 4.12 26.22 7.76
C LYS A 112 3.57 26.34 6.35
N ASP A 113 2.83 25.34 5.86
CA ASP A 113 2.24 25.40 4.52
C ASP A 113 0.86 26.08 4.50
N ASN A 114 0.71 26.95 3.49
CA ASN A 114 -0.50 27.71 3.24
C ASN A 114 -1.39 27.09 2.13
N PHE A 115 -1.17 25.82 1.80
CA PHE A 115 -1.92 25.07 0.78
C PHE A 115 -3.38 24.80 1.19
N ASP A 116 -4.33 25.06 0.28
CA ASP A 116 -5.76 25.12 0.64
C ASP A 116 -6.49 23.78 0.64
N GLU A 117 -6.26 22.90 -0.34
CA GLU A 117 -6.81 21.53 -0.34
C GLU A 117 -6.10 20.65 0.71
N VAL A 118 -6.84 19.79 1.40
CA VAL A 118 -6.27 18.69 2.20
C VAL A 118 -7.07 17.39 2.04
N THR A 119 -6.34 16.27 1.95
CA THR A 119 -6.92 14.92 1.90
C THR A 119 -7.21 14.44 3.31
N THR A 120 -8.44 14.65 3.79
CA THR A 120 -8.83 14.40 5.19
C THR A 120 -9.57 13.06 5.34
N ILE A 121 -9.26 12.29 6.38
CA ILE A 121 -9.95 11.06 6.75
C ILE A 121 -10.86 11.36 7.94
N TYR A 122 -12.16 11.13 7.79
CA TYR A 122 -13.15 11.17 8.86
C TYR A 122 -13.47 9.75 9.35
N TYR A 123 -13.72 9.58 10.65
CA TYR A 123 -14.04 8.28 11.24
C TYR A 123 -15.06 8.37 12.37
N ASN A 124 -15.90 7.33 12.48
CA ASN A 124 -16.89 7.18 13.53
C ASN A 124 -16.22 6.77 14.84
N LYS A 125 -16.24 7.66 15.84
CA LYS A 125 -15.59 7.50 17.14
C LYS A 125 -16.03 6.26 17.94
N THR A 126 -17.22 5.71 17.68
CA THR A 126 -17.70 4.50 18.37
C THR A 126 -17.38 3.20 17.61
N ARG A 127 -16.97 3.29 16.34
CA ARG A 127 -16.68 2.13 15.49
C ARG A 127 -15.20 1.78 15.45
N VAL A 128 -14.33 2.78 15.35
CA VAL A 128 -12.88 2.61 15.17
C VAL A 128 -12.09 3.59 16.05
N SER A 129 -10.86 3.22 16.40
CA SER A 129 -9.93 4.08 17.14
C SER A 129 -8.61 4.18 16.38
N PRO A 130 -8.04 5.38 16.16
CA PRO A 130 -6.73 5.51 15.54
C PRO A 130 -5.62 4.99 16.47
N LEU A 131 -4.65 4.30 15.91
CA LEU A 131 -3.44 3.78 16.57
C LEU A 131 -2.22 4.59 16.16
N GLU A 132 -2.02 4.72 14.84
CA GLU A 132 -0.89 5.41 14.20
C GLU A 132 -1.44 6.21 13.01
N ASN A 133 -0.79 7.31 12.63
CA ASN A 133 -1.17 8.09 11.45
C ASN A 133 0.01 8.90 10.90
N GLY A 134 -0.11 9.33 9.65
CA GLY A 134 0.87 10.19 9.01
C GLY A 134 0.35 10.83 7.72
N GLN A 135 1.16 11.72 7.17
CA GLN A 135 0.91 12.40 5.90
C GLN A 135 2.20 12.45 5.08
N PHE A 136 2.12 12.28 3.76
CA PHE A 136 3.27 12.41 2.86
C PHE A 136 2.87 13.06 1.53
N TRP A 137 3.75 13.89 1.00
CA TRP A 137 3.55 14.61 -0.26
C TRP A 137 3.88 13.70 -1.45
N LEU A 138 3.16 13.88 -2.55
CA LEU A 138 3.39 13.16 -3.80
C LEU A 138 4.43 13.89 -4.64
N SER A 139 5.70 13.64 -4.32
CA SER A 139 6.90 14.16 -4.98
C SER A 139 8.12 13.25 -4.68
N ASP A 140 9.28 13.54 -5.27
CA ASP A 140 10.56 12.87 -4.95
C ASP A 140 11.05 13.17 -3.52
N THR A 141 10.41 14.13 -2.82
CA THR A 141 10.73 14.54 -1.45
C THR A 141 9.48 14.47 -0.56
N PRO A 142 8.93 13.26 -0.30
CA PRO A 142 7.62 13.08 0.33
C PRO A 142 7.52 13.62 1.76
N ASN A 143 8.66 13.73 2.45
CA ASN A 143 8.76 14.26 3.82
C ASN A 143 8.96 15.80 3.86
N VAL A 144 9.20 16.45 2.71
CA VAL A 144 9.38 17.91 2.62
C VAL A 144 8.02 18.58 2.45
N GLU A 145 7.71 19.53 3.33
CA GLU A 145 6.37 20.13 3.39
C GLU A 145 6.03 20.96 2.14
N GLY A 146 4.92 20.63 1.48
CA GLY A 146 4.45 21.30 0.27
C GLY A 146 5.31 21.01 -0.97
N SER A 147 6.07 19.92 -0.99
CA SER A 147 6.96 19.54 -2.10
C SER A 147 6.18 19.13 -3.35
N ARG A 148 6.78 19.40 -4.53
CA ARG A 148 6.16 19.14 -5.83
C ARG A 148 7.20 19.17 -6.96
N THR A 149 7.66 18.01 -7.41
CA THR A 149 8.81 17.87 -8.31
C THR A 149 8.44 17.29 -9.69
N TRP A 150 7.37 16.52 -9.79
CA TRP A 150 6.93 15.77 -10.99
C TRP A 150 6.15 16.62 -12.02
N GLY A 151 6.56 17.87 -12.22
CA GLY A 151 5.97 18.80 -13.20
C GLY A 151 4.52 19.26 -12.94
N ASN A 152 3.80 18.68 -11.99
CA ASN A 152 2.44 19.07 -11.62
C ASN A 152 2.36 20.52 -11.12
N ARG A 153 1.17 21.14 -11.25
CA ARG A 153 0.91 22.52 -10.77
C ARG A 153 0.20 22.60 -9.42
N VAL A 154 -0.50 21.54 -9.02
CA VAL A 154 -1.15 21.43 -7.70
C VAL A 154 -0.33 20.47 -6.84
N ARG A 155 -0.09 20.83 -5.57
CA ARG A 155 0.59 19.93 -4.63
C ARG A 155 -0.40 18.82 -4.26
N ARG A 156 0.04 17.57 -4.24
CA ARG A 156 -0.82 16.43 -3.90
C ARG A 156 -0.29 15.69 -2.68
N LEU A 157 -1.17 15.16 -1.86
CA LEU A 157 -0.89 14.69 -0.51
C LEU A 157 -1.67 13.41 -0.22
N ALA A 158 -1.00 12.41 0.34
CA ALA A 158 -1.65 11.26 0.94
C ALA A 158 -1.66 11.40 2.47
N THR A 159 -2.82 11.20 3.09
CA THR A 159 -2.98 11.04 4.54
C THR A 159 -3.31 9.58 4.82
N TRP A 160 -2.73 8.97 5.85
CA TRP A 160 -3.01 7.59 6.24
C TRP A 160 -3.21 7.45 7.75
N VAL A 161 -4.04 6.47 8.13
CA VAL A 161 -4.31 6.11 9.53
C VAL A 161 -4.35 4.59 9.66
N LYS A 162 -3.65 4.06 10.65
CA LYS A 162 -3.83 2.70 11.17
C LYS A 162 -4.95 2.75 12.21
N PHE A 163 -6.07 2.13 11.93
CA PHE A 163 -7.23 2.04 12.82
C PHE A 163 -7.33 0.67 13.48
N GLN A 164 -7.82 0.66 14.71
CA GLN A 164 -8.37 -0.51 15.38
C GLN A 164 -9.89 -0.55 15.12
N ASP A 165 -10.40 -1.63 14.53
CA ASP A 165 -11.84 -1.93 14.55
C ASP A 165 -12.26 -2.27 16.00
N MET A 166 -13.17 -1.49 16.57
CA MET A 166 -13.58 -1.64 17.97
C MET A 166 -14.61 -2.76 18.21
N LYS A 167 -15.24 -3.31 17.16
CA LYS A 167 -16.09 -4.51 17.23
C LYS A 167 -15.26 -5.78 17.11
N THR A 168 -14.46 -5.90 16.04
CA THR A 168 -13.73 -7.14 15.68
C THR A 168 -12.35 -7.27 16.32
N LYS A 169 -11.83 -6.17 16.87
CA LYS A 169 -10.46 -6.04 17.41
C LYS A 169 -9.35 -6.36 16.40
N GLN A 170 -9.64 -6.25 15.10
CA GLN A 170 -8.62 -6.34 14.05
C GLN A 170 -8.12 -4.93 13.67
N PRO A 171 -6.81 -4.76 13.40
CA PRO A 171 -6.28 -3.53 12.83
C PRO A 171 -6.61 -3.43 11.32
N PHE A 172 -6.53 -2.22 10.76
CA PHE A 172 -6.46 -1.98 9.31
C PHE A 172 -5.83 -0.62 9.04
N TYR A 173 -5.22 -0.44 7.87
CA TYR A 173 -4.81 0.88 7.38
C TYR A 173 -5.87 1.45 6.45
N PHE A 174 -6.12 2.75 6.57
CA PHE A 174 -6.94 3.53 5.65
C PHE A 174 -6.11 4.71 5.15
N LEU A 175 -5.89 4.79 3.85
CA LEU A 175 -5.16 5.85 3.16
C LEU A 175 -6.12 6.62 2.27
N ASN A 176 -6.02 7.95 2.30
CA ASN A 176 -6.79 8.87 1.47
C ASN A 176 -5.84 9.79 0.70
N THR A 177 -6.10 10.00 -0.58
CA THR A 177 -5.30 10.87 -1.46
C THR A 177 -6.16 11.53 -2.53
N HIS A 178 -5.56 12.43 -3.31
CA HIS A 178 -6.10 12.99 -4.55
C HIS A 178 -4.92 13.08 -5.54
N LEU A 179 -4.97 12.34 -6.65
CA LEU A 179 -3.90 12.35 -7.66
C LEU A 179 -4.04 13.53 -8.62
N ASP A 180 -2.99 13.85 -9.38
CA ASP A 180 -2.99 15.11 -10.16
C ASP A 180 -3.75 15.04 -11.50
N HIS A 181 -4.70 15.95 -11.65
CA HIS A 181 -5.48 16.16 -12.88
C HIS A 181 -4.68 16.53 -14.14
N GLU A 182 -3.57 17.26 -14.05
CA GLU A 182 -2.83 17.76 -15.22
C GLU A 182 -1.65 16.86 -15.59
N SER A 183 -0.82 16.48 -14.61
CA SER A 183 0.41 15.70 -14.87
C SER A 183 0.18 14.20 -14.77
N GLU A 184 0.14 13.53 -15.92
CA GLU A 184 0.15 12.07 -16.05
C GLU A 184 1.37 11.45 -15.35
N GLU A 185 2.57 12.04 -15.48
CA GLU A 185 3.77 11.60 -14.77
C GLU A 185 3.57 11.63 -13.24
N ALA A 186 2.94 12.70 -12.72
CA ALA A 186 2.66 12.82 -11.29
C ALA A 186 1.58 11.83 -10.80
N ARG A 187 0.62 11.43 -11.65
CA ARG A 187 -0.30 10.32 -11.32
C ARG A 187 0.43 8.99 -11.24
N HIS A 188 1.29 8.69 -12.21
CA HIS A 188 2.04 7.43 -12.26
C HIS A 188 3.02 7.30 -11.10
N LYS A 189 3.87 8.32 -10.89
CA LYS A 189 4.79 8.36 -9.74
C LYS A 189 4.04 8.42 -8.41
N GLY A 190 2.89 9.10 -8.34
CA GLY A 190 2.01 9.09 -7.17
C GLY A 190 1.49 7.70 -6.83
N ALA A 191 0.99 6.97 -7.83
CA ALA A 191 0.55 5.58 -7.66
C ALA A 191 1.69 4.65 -7.20
N GLN A 192 2.88 4.78 -7.81
CA GLN A 192 4.08 4.03 -7.41
C GLN A 192 4.50 4.34 -5.96
N LEU A 193 4.57 5.62 -5.59
CA LEU A 193 4.93 6.06 -4.24
C LEU A 193 3.93 5.57 -3.18
N ILE A 194 2.61 5.64 -3.45
CA ILE A 194 1.58 5.13 -2.54
C ILE A 194 1.69 3.60 -2.41
N ALA A 195 1.84 2.89 -3.53
CA ALA A 195 2.02 1.44 -3.52
C ALA A 195 3.27 0.99 -2.76
N TYR A 196 4.36 1.75 -2.85
CA TYR A 196 5.58 1.53 -2.06
C TYR A 196 5.39 1.88 -0.58
N LYS A 197 4.79 3.03 -0.23
CA LYS A 197 4.54 3.39 1.18
C LYS A 197 3.58 2.41 1.88
N VAL A 198 2.62 1.83 1.17
CA VAL A 198 1.78 0.74 1.69
C VAL A 198 2.60 -0.54 1.97
N GLN A 199 3.67 -0.82 1.23
CA GLN A 199 4.54 -1.97 1.54
C GLN A 199 5.36 -1.78 2.82
N GLN A 200 5.52 -0.55 3.31
CA GLN A 200 6.15 -0.25 4.60
C GLN A 200 5.20 -0.45 5.81
N PHE A 201 3.90 -0.68 5.56
CA PHE A 201 2.93 -0.98 6.62
C PHE A 201 3.11 -2.40 7.17
N GLU A 202 2.59 -2.62 8.38
CA GLU A 202 2.58 -3.92 9.06
C GLU A 202 1.96 -5.02 8.17
N GLN A 203 2.73 -6.07 7.89
CA GLN A 203 2.30 -7.13 6.98
C GLN A 203 1.14 -7.96 7.56
N GLY A 204 0.26 -8.48 6.69
CA GLY A 204 -0.96 -9.19 7.08
C GLY A 204 -2.14 -8.27 7.43
N VAL A 205 -1.89 -7.07 7.94
CA VAL A 205 -2.93 -6.08 8.25
C VAL A 205 -3.60 -5.57 6.96
N PRO A 206 -4.94 -5.62 6.84
CA PRO A 206 -5.63 -5.11 5.66
C PRO A 206 -5.40 -3.62 5.42
N VAL A 207 -5.34 -3.22 4.14
CA VAL A 207 -5.11 -1.83 3.73
C VAL A 207 -6.19 -1.41 2.75
N PHE A 208 -6.78 -0.24 2.97
CA PHE A 208 -7.74 0.40 2.07
C PHE A 208 -7.17 1.72 1.55
N VAL A 209 -7.23 1.94 0.24
CA VAL A 209 -6.84 3.18 -0.43
C VAL A 209 -8.07 3.80 -1.06
N THR A 210 -8.37 5.02 -0.64
CA THR A 210 -9.44 5.88 -1.15
C THR A 210 -8.83 7.07 -1.87
N ALA A 211 -9.38 7.43 -3.03
CA ALA A 211 -9.00 8.65 -3.70
C ALA A 211 -10.05 9.12 -4.71
N ASP A 212 -9.88 10.37 -5.11
CA ASP A 212 -10.01 10.76 -6.51
C ASP A 212 -8.66 10.49 -7.20
N PHE A 213 -8.64 9.60 -8.19
CA PHE A 213 -7.45 9.20 -8.92
C PHE A 213 -7.19 10.05 -10.18
N ASN A 214 -8.11 10.94 -10.57
CA ASN A 214 -8.04 11.73 -11.81
C ASN A 214 -7.74 10.93 -13.09
N ASP A 215 -8.12 9.64 -13.13
CA ASP A 215 -7.81 8.74 -14.22
C ASP A 215 -8.87 7.63 -14.35
N ASP A 216 -9.05 7.07 -15.54
CA ASP A 216 -10.08 6.05 -15.81
C ASP A 216 -9.66 4.64 -15.34
N VAL A 217 -10.64 3.75 -15.16
CA VAL A 217 -10.37 2.32 -14.90
C VAL A 217 -9.75 1.69 -16.14
N GLY A 218 -8.54 1.13 -16.00
CA GLY A 218 -7.74 0.61 -17.11
C GLY A 218 -6.65 1.56 -17.62
N SER A 219 -6.56 2.77 -17.07
CA SER A 219 -5.38 3.66 -17.17
C SER A 219 -4.09 2.99 -16.69
N GLU A 220 -2.94 3.60 -17.01
CA GLU A 220 -1.67 3.14 -16.44
C GLU A 220 -1.60 3.41 -14.92
N THR A 221 -2.15 4.54 -14.45
CA THR A 221 -2.43 4.80 -13.02
C THR A 221 -3.14 3.63 -12.34
N TYR A 222 -4.25 3.14 -12.91
CA TYR A 222 -4.97 1.97 -12.41
C TYR A 222 -4.10 0.70 -12.46
N LYS A 223 -3.42 0.44 -13.58
CA LYS A 223 -2.54 -0.73 -13.76
C LYS A 223 -1.39 -0.76 -12.75
N LEU A 224 -0.80 0.37 -12.37
CA LEU A 224 0.26 0.44 -11.37
C LEU A 224 -0.23 -0.07 -10.00
N PHE A 225 -1.41 0.35 -9.54
CA PHE A 225 -2.03 -0.22 -8.34
C PHE A 225 -2.38 -1.71 -8.50
N LYS A 226 -2.91 -2.13 -9.65
CA LYS A 226 -3.21 -3.55 -9.91
C LYS A 226 -1.96 -4.43 -9.87
N ASN A 227 -0.86 -3.97 -10.44
CA ASN A 227 0.44 -4.66 -10.49
C ASN A 227 1.12 -4.71 -9.12
N ALA A 228 0.90 -3.70 -8.28
CA ALA A 228 1.29 -3.71 -6.87
C ALA A 228 0.41 -4.61 -5.98
N GLY A 229 -0.58 -5.31 -6.55
CA GLY A 229 -1.42 -6.29 -5.85
C GLY A 229 -2.73 -5.74 -5.27
N PHE A 230 -3.09 -4.48 -5.51
CA PHE A 230 -4.37 -3.95 -5.03
C PHE A 230 -5.56 -4.54 -5.78
N LEU A 231 -6.62 -4.87 -5.04
CA LEU A 231 -7.93 -5.26 -5.56
C LEU A 231 -8.85 -4.03 -5.65
N ASP A 232 -9.74 -4.00 -6.65
CA ASP A 232 -10.76 -2.95 -6.78
C ASP A 232 -12.07 -3.51 -6.20
N SER A 233 -12.59 -2.83 -5.18
CA SER A 233 -13.85 -3.20 -4.51
C SER A 233 -15.05 -3.24 -5.46
N MET A 234 -15.07 -2.45 -6.54
CA MET A 234 -16.13 -2.52 -7.56
C MET A 234 -16.04 -3.81 -8.35
N ILE A 235 -14.84 -4.35 -8.59
CA ILE A 235 -14.67 -5.60 -9.33
C ILE A 235 -14.93 -6.82 -8.42
N THR A 236 -14.54 -6.76 -7.14
CA THR A 236 -14.66 -7.90 -6.20
C THR A 236 -15.92 -7.91 -5.33
N SER A 237 -16.77 -6.89 -5.41
CA SER A 237 -18.03 -6.80 -4.66
C SER A 237 -19.02 -7.89 -5.06
N LYS A 238 -19.68 -8.50 -4.07
CA LYS A 238 -20.74 -9.51 -4.30
C LYS A 238 -22.05 -8.90 -4.80
N THR A 239 -22.36 -7.67 -4.37
CA THR A 239 -23.57 -6.94 -4.75
C THR A 239 -23.22 -5.48 -5.06
N ARG A 240 -23.94 -4.86 -6.00
CA ARG A 240 -23.63 -3.51 -6.49
C ARG A 240 -24.87 -2.67 -6.73
N ILE A 241 -24.75 -1.36 -6.51
CA ILE A 241 -25.73 -0.33 -6.90
C ILE A 241 -24.97 0.77 -7.67
N GLY A 242 -25.59 1.32 -8.71
CA GLY A 242 -25.02 2.41 -9.50
C GLY A 242 -23.86 2.02 -10.44
N GLU A 243 -23.62 0.73 -10.71
CA GLU A 243 -22.48 0.29 -11.55
C GLU A 243 -22.55 0.78 -13.02
N ASN A 244 -23.72 1.22 -13.48
CA ASN A 244 -23.89 1.89 -14.77
C ASN A 244 -23.42 3.35 -14.78
N LEU A 245 -23.02 3.92 -13.64
CA LEU A 245 -22.55 5.29 -13.48
C LEU A 245 -21.01 5.37 -13.48
N GLY A 246 -20.50 6.50 -13.96
CA GLY A 246 -19.20 7.01 -13.53
C GLY A 246 -19.34 7.75 -12.19
N THR A 247 -18.22 8.20 -11.62
CA THR A 247 -18.22 8.89 -10.32
C THR A 247 -18.27 10.40 -10.45
N PHE A 248 -17.65 10.98 -11.50
CA PHE A 248 -17.80 12.40 -11.81
C PHE A 248 -19.15 12.69 -12.49
N ASN A 249 -19.87 13.69 -11.97
CA ASN A 249 -21.17 14.17 -12.48
C ASN A 249 -21.13 15.65 -12.96
N GLY A 250 -20.14 16.46 -12.56
CA GLY A 250 -20.01 17.83 -13.02
C GLY A 250 -21.16 18.77 -12.61
N PHE A 251 -21.84 18.46 -11.49
CA PHE A 251 -23.12 19.03 -11.05
C PHE A 251 -24.35 18.71 -11.93
N ASN A 252 -24.22 17.82 -12.91
CA ASN A 252 -25.31 17.42 -13.81
C ASN A 252 -26.06 16.18 -13.31
N LYS A 253 -27.25 15.94 -13.88
CA LYS A 253 -27.99 14.70 -13.62
C LYS A 253 -27.14 13.48 -14.00
N ALA A 254 -27.15 12.46 -13.14
CA ALA A 254 -26.53 11.16 -13.39
C ALA A 254 -26.83 10.61 -14.80
N THR A 255 -25.82 10.63 -15.67
CA THR A 255 -25.83 9.99 -16.99
C THR A 255 -24.92 8.77 -16.95
N GLY A 256 -25.40 7.63 -17.46
CA GLY A 256 -24.64 6.38 -17.40
C GLY A 256 -23.41 6.38 -18.31
N SER A 257 -22.24 6.65 -17.74
CA SER A 257 -20.92 6.51 -18.38
C SER A 257 -20.24 5.17 -18.08
N GLY A 258 -20.81 4.36 -17.17
CA GLY A 258 -20.42 2.98 -16.87
C GLY A 258 -19.19 2.80 -15.98
N MET A 259 -19.03 1.59 -15.44
CA MET A 259 -17.94 1.15 -14.52
C MET A 259 -16.52 1.57 -14.94
N ALA A 260 -16.27 1.79 -16.23
CA ALA A 260 -14.97 2.18 -16.77
C ALA A 260 -14.65 3.67 -16.55
N LYS A 261 -15.68 4.54 -16.49
CA LYS A 261 -15.58 6.01 -16.36
C LYS A 261 -15.73 6.48 -14.91
N ARG A 262 -15.18 5.70 -13.99
CA ARG A 262 -15.02 6.07 -12.58
C ARG A 262 -13.60 6.58 -12.39
N ILE A 263 -13.45 7.74 -11.75
CA ILE A 263 -12.15 8.28 -11.33
C ILE A 263 -11.97 8.19 -9.81
N ASP A 264 -13.06 7.97 -9.05
CA ASP A 264 -13.05 7.72 -7.61
C ASP A 264 -13.14 6.21 -7.36
N TRP A 265 -12.17 5.63 -6.64
CA TRP A 265 -12.15 4.19 -6.32
C TRP A 265 -11.91 3.93 -4.83
N ILE A 266 -12.33 2.74 -4.39
CA ILE A 266 -11.87 2.14 -3.13
C ILE A 266 -11.07 0.88 -3.51
N LEU A 267 -9.75 0.98 -3.42
CA LEU A 267 -8.82 -0.13 -3.64
C LEU A 267 -8.42 -0.77 -2.30
N TYR A 268 -8.02 -2.04 -2.28
CA TYR A 268 -7.60 -2.70 -1.04
C TYR A 268 -6.56 -3.81 -1.20
N GLN A 269 -5.92 -4.18 -0.09
CA GLN A 269 -5.04 -5.33 0.10
C GLN A 269 -5.37 -6.04 1.44
N GLY A 270 -4.88 -7.27 1.61
CA GLY A 270 -5.16 -8.13 2.77
C GLY A 270 -6.44 -8.96 2.63
N ASP A 271 -6.73 -9.80 3.62
CA ASP A 271 -7.80 -10.78 3.52
C ASP A 271 -9.20 -10.19 3.80
N VAL A 272 -9.77 -9.55 2.79
CA VAL A 272 -11.05 -8.82 2.87
C VAL A 272 -12.07 -9.39 1.89
N SER A 273 -13.33 -9.48 2.34
CA SER A 273 -14.50 -9.66 1.48
C SER A 273 -15.22 -8.32 1.31
N VAL A 274 -15.56 -7.97 0.07
CA VAL A 274 -16.41 -6.81 -0.24
C VAL A 274 -17.83 -7.32 -0.47
N GLU A 275 -18.72 -7.01 0.46
CA GLU A 275 -20.08 -7.57 0.53
C GLU A 275 -21.03 -6.74 -0.35
N HIS A 276 -20.85 -5.42 -0.34
CA HIS A 276 -21.61 -4.46 -1.13
C HIS A 276 -20.72 -3.32 -1.64
N LEU A 277 -21.02 -2.78 -2.81
CA LEU A 277 -20.54 -1.47 -3.24
C LEU A 277 -21.66 -0.64 -3.88
N GLU A 278 -21.69 0.65 -3.59
CA GLU A 278 -22.66 1.61 -4.11
C GLU A 278 -21.94 2.83 -4.71
N ILE A 279 -22.31 3.22 -5.93
CA ILE A 279 -22.12 4.60 -6.41
C ILE A 279 -23.45 5.31 -6.18
N ASN A 280 -23.52 6.15 -5.15
CA ASN A 280 -24.78 6.72 -4.68
C ASN A 280 -25.08 8.05 -5.40
N ASP A 281 -26.16 8.12 -6.16
CA ASP A 281 -26.52 9.27 -7.00
C ASP A 281 -27.37 10.33 -6.26
N PHE A 282 -27.25 10.42 -4.93
CA PHE A 282 -28.11 11.23 -4.08
C PHE A 282 -28.20 12.69 -4.56
N ALA A 283 -29.45 13.08 -4.84
CA ALA A 283 -29.83 14.41 -5.27
C ALA A 283 -31.07 14.87 -4.51
N LYS A 284 -31.14 16.16 -4.19
CA LYS A 284 -32.31 16.76 -3.53
C LYS A 284 -32.79 17.97 -4.30
N ASN A 285 -34.04 17.93 -4.77
CA ASN A 285 -34.64 18.98 -5.61
C ASN A 285 -33.81 19.31 -6.87
N GLY A 286 -33.18 18.30 -7.48
CA GLY A 286 -32.30 18.45 -8.64
C GLY A 286 -30.90 19.01 -8.33
N LYS A 287 -30.55 19.17 -7.05
CA LYS A 287 -29.22 19.62 -6.59
C LYS A 287 -28.37 18.47 -6.07
N TYR A 288 -27.06 18.57 -6.30
CA TYR A 288 -26.07 17.54 -5.99
C TYR A 288 -25.11 18.05 -4.89
N PRO A 289 -24.71 17.23 -3.91
CA PRO A 289 -23.88 17.71 -2.80
C PRO A 289 -22.41 17.98 -3.21
N SER A 290 -21.96 17.38 -4.32
CA SER A 290 -20.67 17.60 -4.97
C SER A 290 -20.81 17.33 -6.47
N ASP A 291 -19.82 17.73 -7.27
CA ASP A 291 -19.71 17.34 -8.69
C ASP A 291 -19.16 15.91 -8.87
N HIS A 292 -18.88 15.21 -7.76
CA HIS A 292 -18.67 13.77 -7.69
C HIS A 292 -19.85 13.07 -6.96
N PHE A 293 -20.02 11.78 -7.20
CA PHE A 293 -20.81 10.85 -6.39
C PHE A 293 -19.89 10.12 -5.39
N PRO A 294 -20.30 9.91 -4.14
CA PRO A 294 -19.55 9.06 -3.23
C PRO A 294 -19.58 7.61 -3.71
N VAL A 295 -18.45 6.92 -3.55
CA VAL A 295 -18.40 5.46 -3.65
C VAL A 295 -18.34 4.90 -2.24
N ILE A 296 -19.25 3.97 -1.91
CA ILE A 296 -19.38 3.34 -0.61
C ILE A 296 -19.12 1.85 -0.75
N ALA A 297 -18.31 1.24 0.14
CA ALA A 297 -18.07 -0.20 0.18
C ALA A 297 -18.34 -0.76 1.58
N ASP A 298 -19.21 -1.76 1.70
CA ASP A 298 -19.35 -2.55 2.92
C ASP A 298 -18.35 -3.71 2.87
N VAL A 299 -17.34 -3.64 3.74
CA VAL A 299 -16.22 -4.59 3.77
C VAL A 299 -16.25 -5.42 5.04
N LYS A 300 -15.77 -6.66 4.94
CA LYS A 300 -15.61 -7.59 6.05
C LYS A 300 -14.19 -8.15 6.02
N GLN A 301 -13.41 -7.83 7.03
CA GLN A 301 -12.13 -8.50 7.25
C GLN A 301 -12.42 -9.98 7.55
N ARG A 302 -11.77 -10.90 6.83
CA ARG A 302 -11.80 -12.32 7.17
C ARG A 302 -10.75 -12.53 8.27
N LYS A 303 -11.10 -13.33 9.29
CA LYS A 303 -10.11 -13.71 10.31
C LYS A 303 -9.08 -14.62 9.66
N GLU A 304 -7.81 -14.37 9.93
CA GLU A 304 -6.81 -15.41 9.79
C GLU A 304 -7.25 -16.66 10.55
N ILE A 305 -7.24 -17.81 9.88
CA ILE A 305 -7.18 -19.09 10.57
C ILE A 305 -5.75 -19.19 11.06
N SER A 306 -5.50 -18.72 12.28
CA SER A 306 -4.19 -18.81 12.94
C SER A 306 -3.78 -20.28 13.04
N VAL A 307 -2.98 -20.74 12.08
CA VAL A 307 -2.29 -22.03 12.17
C VAL A 307 -1.40 -21.94 13.40
N ARG A 308 -1.65 -22.81 14.38
CA ARG A 308 -0.78 -22.88 15.57
C ARG A 308 0.60 -23.31 15.11
N GLN A 309 1.55 -22.38 15.12
CA GLN A 309 2.94 -22.76 15.30
C GLN A 309 3.07 -23.21 16.75
N ASP A 310 3.20 -24.52 16.96
CA ASP A 310 3.54 -25.08 18.27
C ASP A 310 4.99 -24.66 18.59
N SER A 311 5.13 -23.53 19.29
CA SER A 311 6.40 -22.87 19.57
C SER A 311 7.23 -23.67 20.58
N ASN A 312 8.02 -24.63 20.09
CA ASN A 312 8.86 -25.47 20.95
C ASN A 312 10.21 -25.85 20.29
N SER A 313 10.94 -24.83 19.83
CA SER A 313 12.36 -24.93 19.49
C SER A 313 13.09 -23.63 19.83
N SER A 314 13.98 -23.68 20.82
CA SER A 314 15.01 -22.66 21.00
C SER A 314 16.07 -22.84 19.91
N ASP A 315 16.11 -21.94 18.94
CA ASP A 315 17.09 -21.94 17.86
C ASP A 315 17.68 -20.53 17.71
N ASP A 316 18.91 -20.34 18.22
CA ASP A 316 19.61 -19.06 18.30
C ASP A 316 20.00 -18.46 16.93
N ARG A 317 19.55 -19.08 15.84
CA ARG A 317 19.71 -18.61 14.46
C ARG A 317 18.61 -17.65 13.99
N ALA A 318 17.52 -17.49 14.75
CA ALA A 318 16.41 -16.62 14.36
C ALA A 318 16.82 -15.14 14.13
N ASP A 319 17.74 -14.63 14.94
CA ASP A 319 18.18 -13.22 14.92
C ASP A 319 19.49 -12.98 14.13
N GLN A 320 20.05 -14.02 13.48
CA GLN A 320 21.31 -13.89 12.74
C GLN A 320 21.07 -13.37 11.31
N VAL A 321 21.80 -12.31 10.94
CA VAL A 321 21.87 -11.79 9.56
C VAL A 321 23.05 -12.42 8.80
N PRO A 322 22.99 -12.52 7.46
CA PRO A 322 24.12 -12.97 6.67
C PRO A 322 25.39 -12.10 6.84
N PRO A 323 26.60 -12.68 6.68
CA PRO A 323 27.86 -11.96 6.86
C PRO A 323 28.11 -10.88 5.79
N LEU A 324 27.52 -11.02 4.60
CA LEU A 324 27.47 -9.98 3.58
C LEU A 324 26.01 -9.61 3.30
N LEU A 325 25.73 -8.31 3.20
CA LEU A 325 24.41 -7.76 2.88
C LEU A 325 24.50 -6.96 1.59
N ILE A 326 23.52 -7.08 0.68
CA ILE A 326 23.38 -6.13 -0.44
C ILE A 326 22.60 -4.92 0.09
N THR A 327 23.24 -3.75 0.15
CA THR A 327 22.67 -2.54 0.79
C THR A 327 22.06 -1.56 -0.22
N GLU A 328 22.56 -1.53 -1.46
CA GLU A 328 22.04 -0.69 -2.54
C GLU A 328 22.22 -1.37 -3.91
N ILE A 329 21.30 -1.15 -4.84
CA ILE A 329 21.47 -1.52 -6.26
C ILE A 329 21.00 -0.37 -7.16
N VAL A 330 21.77 -0.05 -8.21
CA VAL A 330 21.31 0.75 -9.36
C VAL A 330 21.26 -0.13 -10.62
N PRO A 331 20.09 -0.67 -11.01
CA PRO A 331 19.99 -1.53 -12.19
C PRO A 331 20.08 -0.77 -13.53
N LYS A 332 19.90 0.56 -13.55
CA LYS A 332 19.77 1.36 -14.78
C LYS A 332 20.38 2.76 -14.63
N SER A 333 21.64 2.91 -15.04
CA SER A 333 22.28 4.22 -15.14
C SER A 333 21.96 4.94 -16.46
N SER A 334 22.17 6.26 -16.48
CA SER A 334 21.82 7.16 -17.59
C SER A 334 22.53 6.84 -18.91
N SER A 335 23.80 6.45 -18.88
CA SER A 335 24.60 6.09 -20.06
C SER A 335 24.40 4.63 -20.48
N GLY A 336 23.17 4.25 -20.82
CA GLY A 336 22.87 2.90 -21.34
C GLY A 336 23.25 1.76 -20.37
N GLN A 337 23.09 2.01 -19.07
CA GLN A 337 23.44 1.08 -17.98
C GLN A 337 24.95 0.78 -17.81
N GLN A 338 25.84 1.62 -18.35
CA GLN A 338 27.30 1.47 -18.20
C GLN A 338 27.83 1.64 -16.76
N TYR A 339 27.02 2.17 -15.84
CA TYR A 339 27.41 2.51 -14.46
C TYR A 339 26.53 1.85 -13.39
N GLY A 340 25.74 0.84 -13.77
CA GLY A 340 24.97 0.09 -12.76
C GLY A 340 25.90 -0.58 -11.75
N TYR A 341 25.48 -0.68 -10.50
CA TYR A 341 26.31 -1.27 -9.44
C TYR A 341 25.46 -1.97 -8.38
N ILE A 342 26.16 -2.74 -7.55
CA ILE A 342 25.65 -3.42 -6.36
C ILE A 342 26.56 -2.99 -5.20
N GLU A 343 26.00 -2.40 -4.15
CA GLU A 343 26.72 -2.13 -2.90
C GLU A 343 26.59 -3.33 -1.96
N MET A 344 27.70 -3.69 -1.32
CA MET A 344 27.79 -4.78 -0.35
C MET A 344 28.37 -4.24 0.97
N TYR A 345 27.78 -4.65 2.09
CA TYR A 345 28.25 -4.37 3.45
C TYR A 345 28.67 -5.65 4.15
N ASN A 346 29.79 -5.62 4.88
CA ASN A 346 30.24 -6.73 5.72
C ASN A 346 29.64 -6.59 7.13
N ALA A 347 28.61 -7.39 7.41
CA ALA A 347 27.94 -7.41 8.71
C ALA A 347 28.69 -8.21 9.79
N SER A 348 29.73 -8.97 9.43
CA SER A 348 30.50 -9.78 10.37
C SER A 348 31.55 -8.96 11.16
N GLU A 349 32.19 -9.59 12.15
CA GLU A 349 33.34 -9.04 12.89
C GLU A 349 34.70 -9.42 12.25
N GLN A 350 34.71 -9.93 11.01
CA GLN A 350 35.91 -10.42 10.34
C GLN A 350 36.02 -9.84 8.92
N ASP A 351 37.26 -9.66 8.46
CA ASP A 351 37.54 -9.23 7.09
C ASP A 351 37.22 -10.36 6.10
N ILE A 352 36.52 -10.06 5.01
CA ILE A 352 36.09 -11.05 4.00
C ILE A 352 36.76 -10.72 2.65
N ASP A 353 37.54 -11.66 2.10
CA ASP A 353 38.09 -11.56 0.76
C ASP A 353 37.05 -11.97 -0.30
N LEU A 354 36.66 -11.05 -1.19
CA LEU A 354 35.67 -11.30 -2.23
C LEU A 354 36.24 -11.98 -3.49
N SER A 355 37.53 -12.35 -3.53
CA SER A 355 38.19 -12.88 -4.74
C SER A 355 37.54 -14.13 -5.35
N ASP A 356 36.98 -15.02 -4.53
CA ASP A 356 36.27 -16.23 -4.98
C ASP A 356 34.73 -16.08 -4.98
N TYR A 357 34.21 -14.91 -4.56
CA TYR A 357 32.78 -14.62 -4.53
C TYR A 357 32.25 -14.23 -5.91
N LYS A 358 30.96 -14.49 -6.15
CA LYS A 358 30.29 -14.23 -7.43
C LYS A 358 29.00 -13.46 -7.24
N ILE A 359 28.63 -12.72 -8.27
CA ILE A 359 27.26 -12.22 -8.43
C ILE A 359 26.51 -13.17 -9.36
N HIS A 360 25.44 -13.78 -8.86
CA HIS A 360 24.45 -14.44 -9.71
C HIS A 360 23.28 -13.48 -9.96
N TYR A 361 22.89 -13.32 -11.21
CA TYR A 361 21.79 -12.48 -11.64
C TYR A 361 20.71 -13.32 -12.32
N TYR A 362 19.55 -13.43 -11.67
CA TYR A 362 18.47 -14.35 -12.08
C TYR A 362 17.40 -13.62 -12.90
N SER A 363 17.10 -14.16 -14.08
CA SER A 363 16.00 -13.66 -14.92
C SER A 363 14.59 -14.02 -14.40
N ASP A 364 14.50 -15.01 -13.52
CA ASP A 364 13.32 -15.36 -12.74
C ASP A 364 13.73 -15.57 -11.27
N PRO A 365 13.38 -14.67 -10.34
CA PRO A 365 13.75 -14.81 -8.94
C PRO A 365 13.20 -16.06 -8.25
N SER A 366 12.11 -16.65 -8.76
CA SER A 366 11.54 -17.88 -8.16
C SER A 366 12.46 -19.10 -8.33
N LYS A 367 13.52 -18.98 -9.15
CA LYS A 367 14.53 -20.02 -9.37
C LYS A 367 15.80 -19.86 -8.55
N ALA A 368 16.00 -18.74 -7.87
CA ALA A 368 17.22 -18.48 -7.09
C ALA A 368 17.42 -19.54 -5.99
N GLY A 369 18.60 -20.20 -5.99
CA GLY A 369 18.92 -21.26 -5.03
C GLY A 369 18.17 -22.59 -5.23
N THR A 370 17.39 -22.74 -6.32
CA THR A 370 16.72 -24.01 -6.64
C THR A 370 17.61 -24.92 -7.49
N SER A 371 17.27 -26.21 -7.58
CA SER A 371 17.98 -27.17 -8.45
C SER A 371 17.80 -26.94 -9.95
N ASP A 372 16.92 -26.00 -10.33
CA ASP A 372 16.69 -25.55 -11.71
C ASP A 372 16.68 -24.02 -11.73
N GLU A 373 17.87 -23.44 -11.66
CA GLU A 373 18.14 -22.00 -11.64
C GLU A 373 17.63 -21.24 -12.88
N GLY A 374 17.20 -21.95 -13.94
CA GLY A 374 16.74 -21.35 -15.19
C GLY A 374 17.82 -20.50 -15.86
N THR A 375 17.45 -19.29 -16.31
CA THR A 375 18.42 -18.34 -16.89
C THR A 375 19.03 -17.46 -15.80
N VAL A 376 20.22 -17.87 -15.37
CA VAL A 376 21.08 -17.14 -14.43
C VAL A 376 22.39 -16.74 -15.11
N ASN A 377 22.75 -15.46 -15.03
CA ASN A 377 24.07 -14.97 -15.42
C ASN A 377 24.97 -15.02 -14.19
N LYS A 378 26.23 -15.45 -14.36
CA LYS A 378 27.18 -15.65 -13.26
C LYS A 378 28.44 -14.85 -13.54
N TRP A 379 28.71 -13.85 -12.71
CA TRP A 379 29.81 -12.89 -12.90
C TRP A 379 30.77 -12.93 -11.72
N ASP A 380 32.06 -12.95 -12.02
CA ASP A 380 33.12 -12.89 -11.01
C ASP A 380 33.26 -11.47 -10.44
N ILE A 381 33.45 -11.36 -9.13
CA ILE A 381 33.85 -10.11 -8.48
C ILE A 381 35.37 -9.97 -8.62
N THR A 382 35.84 -8.87 -9.21
CA THR A 382 37.25 -8.71 -9.58
C THR A 382 37.79 -7.32 -9.22
N LYS A 383 39.11 -7.25 -9.04
CA LYS A 383 39.84 -5.97 -8.96
C LYS A 383 40.02 -5.37 -10.35
N ASP A 384 39.84 -4.06 -10.48
CA ASP A 384 40.29 -3.30 -11.66
C ASP A 384 41.59 -2.54 -11.39
N VAL A 385 42.08 -1.77 -12.36
CA VAL A 385 43.31 -0.97 -12.25
C VAL A 385 43.31 0.06 -11.11
N PHE A 386 42.13 0.46 -10.63
CA PHE A 386 41.94 1.35 -9.47
C PHE A 386 41.66 0.59 -8.16
N SER A 387 41.47 -0.73 -8.19
CA SER A 387 41.06 -1.51 -7.02
C SER A 387 42.26 -1.93 -6.17
N GLU A 388 42.40 -1.35 -4.98
CA GLU A 388 43.51 -1.66 -4.07
C GLU A 388 43.38 -3.09 -3.51
N THR A 389 42.20 -3.44 -2.99
CA THR A 389 41.95 -4.72 -2.32
C THR A 389 40.58 -5.34 -2.63
N SER A 390 40.54 -6.67 -2.69
CA SER A 390 39.33 -7.51 -2.76
C SER A 390 38.68 -7.70 -1.39
N VAL A 391 39.42 -7.44 -0.31
CA VAL A 391 38.96 -7.58 1.08
C VAL A 391 38.02 -6.45 1.45
N ILE A 392 36.81 -6.78 1.90
CA ILE A 392 35.89 -5.87 2.59
C ILE A 392 36.10 -6.08 4.10
N LYS A 393 36.54 -5.04 4.82
CA LYS A 393 36.83 -5.20 6.26
C LYS A 393 35.55 -5.35 7.07
N ALA A 394 35.67 -5.84 8.30
CA ALA A 394 34.55 -5.87 9.24
C ALA A 394 33.86 -4.50 9.33
N LYS A 395 32.53 -4.46 9.15
CA LYS A 395 31.68 -3.25 9.19
C LYS A 395 31.97 -2.19 8.12
N GLU A 396 32.72 -2.51 7.06
CA GLU A 396 32.90 -1.62 5.90
C GLU A 396 31.96 -1.99 4.73
N VAL A 397 31.91 -1.09 3.73
CA VAL A 397 31.18 -1.27 2.47
C VAL A 397 32.12 -1.40 1.27
N LYS A 398 31.66 -2.07 0.21
CA LYS A 398 32.23 -2.01 -1.13
C LYS A 398 31.17 -1.81 -2.19
N VAL A 399 31.55 -1.15 -3.27
CA VAL A 399 30.74 -0.98 -4.47
C VAL A 399 31.29 -1.88 -5.56
N VAL A 400 30.45 -2.78 -6.09
CA VAL A 400 30.77 -3.62 -7.24
C VAL A 400 30.13 -3.03 -8.49
N TRP A 401 30.93 -2.32 -9.28
CA TRP A 401 30.48 -1.68 -10.53
C TRP A 401 30.37 -2.72 -11.67
N LEU A 402 29.18 -2.80 -12.26
CA LEU A 402 28.90 -3.58 -13.47
C LEU A 402 29.45 -2.87 -14.70
N LYS A 403 30.60 -3.35 -15.19
CA LYS A 403 31.21 -2.91 -16.44
C LYS A 403 30.80 -3.81 -17.60
N LYS A 404 30.22 -3.23 -18.65
CA LYS A 404 29.83 -3.93 -19.89
C LYS A 404 31.02 -4.06 -20.84
N GLU A 405 31.10 -5.15 -21.62
CA GLU A 405 32.23 -5.46 -22.53
C GLU A 405 32.74 -4.25 -23.33
N ILE A 406 31.82 -3.49 -23.93
CA ILE A 406 32.10 -2.28 -24.73
C ILE A 406 32.82 -1.15 -23.97
N ARG A 407 32.91 -1.21 -22.64
CA ARG A 407 33.50 -0.21 -21.72
C ARG A 407 34.17 -0.86 -20.49
N HIS A 408 34.78 -2.04 -20.62
CA HIS A 408 35.59 -2.63 -19.53
C HIS A 408 36.76 -1.72 -19.10
N ASP A 409 37.21 -0.85 -19.99
CA ASP A 409 38.26 0.15 -19.81
C ASP A 409 37.85 1.39 -19.01
N ALA A 410 36.56 1.59 -18.74
CA ALA A 410 36.05 2.85 -18.17
C ALA A 410 36.74 3.24 -16.85
N PRO A 411 37.28 4.46 -16.72
CA PRO A 411 37.97 4.93 -15.53
C PRO A 411 37.00 5.31 -14.40
N LEU A 412 37.52 5.44 -13.17
CA LEU A 412 36.70 5.64 -11.97
C LEU A 412 36.06 7.04 -11.89
N ASP A 413 36.69 8.05 -12.48
CA ASP A 413 36.17 9.41 -12.58
C ASP A 413 34.90 9.50 -13.46
N GLU A 414 34.76 8.68 -14.50
CA GLU A 414 33.50 8.54 -15.25
C GLU A 414 32.35 8.02 -14.38
N PHE A 415 32.61 7.06 -13.47
CA PHE A 415 31.61 6.52 -12.54
C PHE A 415 31.21 7.56 -11.48
N ILE A 416 32.19 8.21 -10.85
CA ILE A 416 32.00 9.30 -9.87
C ILE A 416 31.18 10.44 -10.51
N SER A 417 31.53 10.84 -11.74
CA SER A 417 30.84 11.88 -12.50
C SER A 417 29.40 11.52 -12.84
N ASN A 418 29.10 10.25 -13.21
CA ASN A 418 27.74 9.81 -13.52
C ASN A 418 26.76 10.02 -12.35
N TYR A 419 27.25 9.87 -11.11
CA TYR A 419 26.45 10.02 -9.89
C TYR A 419 26.64 11.40 -9.22
N SER A 420 27.33 12.34 -9.87
CA SER A 420 27.57 13.72 -9.37
C SER A 420 28.24 13.76 -7.99
N LEU A 421 29.16 12.83 -7.73
CA LEU A 421 29.84 12.66 -6.46
C LEU A 421 31.09 13.54 -6.38
N GLU A 422 31.51 13.87 -5.15
CA GLU A 422 32.79 14.53 -4.91
C GLU A 422 33.96 13.58 -5.24
N GLN A 423 35.01 14.08 -5.88
CA GLN A 423 36.08 13.25 -6.45
C GLN A 423 36.87 12.42 -5.41
N SER A 424 36.71 12.72 -4.11
CA SER A 424 37.30 12.01 -2.98
C SER A 424 36.30 11.21 -2.13
N SER A 425 35.04 11.06 -2.54
CA SER A 425 34.02 10.32 -1.77
C SER A 425 34.00 8.81 -2.03
N LEU A 426 34.75 8.33 -3.01
CA LEU A 426 34.93 6.92 -3.33
C LEU A 426 36.40 6.65 -3.67
N THR A 427 37.02 5.74 -2.91
CA THR A 427 38.43 5.38 -3.05
C THR A 427 38.63 3.96 -3.59
N GLY A 428 39.86 3.66 -4.03
CA GLY A 428 40.21 2.40 -4.69
C GLY A 428 40.07 1.15 -3.80
N ASP A 429 40.06 1.33 -2.48
CA ASP A 429 39.78 0.27 -1.51
C ASP A 429 38.28 -0.07 -1.41
N GLN A 430 37.37 0.89 -1.66
CA GLN A 430 35.92 0.65 -1.70
C GLN A 430 35.44 0.05 -3.03
N MET A 431 36.18 0.24 -4.12
CA MET A 431 35.72 -0.10 -5.47
C MET A 431 36.21 -1.46 -5.98
N LEU A 432 35.26 -2.30 -6.41
CA LEU A 432 35.49 -3.51 -7.22
C LEU A 432 34.64 -3.46 -8.50
N VAL A 433 34.90 -4.39 -9.42
CA VAL A 433 34.14 -4.50 -10.67
C VAL A 433 33.69 -5.93 -10.93
N LEU A 434 32.53 -6.07 -11.57
CA LEU A 434 32.14 -7.27 -12.28
C LEU A 434 32.07 -6.94 -13.78
N LYS A 435 32.58 -7.83 -14.62
CA LYS A 435 32.77 -7.58 -16.06
C LYS A 435 31.83 -8.46 -16.86
N THR A 436 30.76 -7.87 -17.42
CA THR A 436 29.74 -8.62 -18.16
C THR A 436 30.16 -8.86 -19.61
N PRO A 437 29.89 -10.06 -20.18
CA PRO A 437 30.16 -10.37 -21.58
C PRO A 437 29.02 -9.90 -22.49
N GLY A 438 29.35 -9.57 -23.74
CA GLY A 438 28.41 -9.21 -24.79
C GLY A 438 27.48 -8.06 -24.41
N THR A 439 26.17 -8.32 -24.48
CA THR A 439 25.11 -7.36 -24.17
C THR A 439 24.62 -7.43 -22.72
N GLU A 440 25.15 -8.34 -21.91
CA GLU A 440 24.62 -8.65 -20.57
C GLU A 440 24.64 -7.47 -19.59
N GLY A 441 23.72 -7.52 -18.63
CA GLY A 441 23.62 -6.58 -17.52
C GLY A 441 22.29 -6.70 -16.79
N MET A 442 22.13 -5.91 -15.73
CA MET A 442 20.86 -5.80 -15.00
C MET A 442 19.76 -5.21 -15.89
N ASN A 443 18.50 -5.66 -15.76
CA ASN A 443 17.37 -5.21 -16.56
C ASN A 443 16.40 -4.43 -15.67
N GLY A 444 16.30 -3.12 -15.84
CA GLY A 444 15.44 -2.26 -15.01
C GLY A 444 13.94 -2.36 -15.28
N ASN A 445 13.50 -3.07 -16.33
CA ASN A 445 12.11 -3.06 -16.79
C ASN A 445 11.31 -4.32 -16.40
N LEU A 446 11.93 -5.29 -15.71
CA LEU A 446 11.33 -6.59 -15.36
C LEU A 446 11.70 -7.00 -13.93
N ARG A 447 10.90 -7.89 -13.31
CA ARG A 447 11.20 -8.55 -12.03
C ARG A 447 12.51 -9.34 -12.12
N ARG A 448 13.45 -9.09 -11.19
CA ARG A 448 14.82 -9.65 -11.23
C ARG A 448 15.38 -9.84 -9.82
N ALA A 449 16.42 -10.67 -9.72
CA ALA A 449 17.17 -10.86 -8.49
C ALA A 449 18.69 -10.82 -8.72
N VAL A 450 19.39 -10.34 -7.71
CA VAL A 450 20.84 -10.30 -7.58
C VAL A 450 21.22 -11.06 -6.31
N ALA A 451 22.11 -12.02 -6.42
CA ALA A 451 22.62 -12.79 -5.30
C ALA A 451 24.13 -12.62 -5.17
N VAL A 452 24.61 -12.38 -3.95
CA VAL A 452 26.00 -12.61 -3.56
C VAL A 452 26.14 -14.10 -3.24
N VAL A 453 27.07 -14.76 -3.92
CA VAL A 453 27.30 -16.20 -3.83
C VAL A 453 28.70 -16.47 -3.33
N GLY A 454 28.81 -17.31 -2.30
CA GLY A 454 30.06 -17.68 -1.65
C GLY A 454 30.90 -18.65 -2.47
N PRO A 455 32.18 -18.87 -2.10
CA PRO A 455 33.09 -19.80 -2.79
C PRO A 455 32.58 -21.25 -2.85
N GLN A 456 31.68 -21.64 -1.95
CA GLN A 456 31.05 -22.95 -1.87
C GLN A 456 29.78 -23.07 -2.74
N GLY A 457 29.36 -21.99 -3.40
CA GLY A 457 28.16 -21.93 -4.25
C GLY A 457 26.86 -21.60 -3.52
N ASP A 458 26.95 -21.25 -2.24
CA ASP A 458 25.84 -20.87 -1.37
C ASP A 458 25.44 -19.40 -1.53
N ILE A 459 24.13 -19.10 -1.50
CA ILE A 459 23.61 -17.73 -1.60
C ILE A 459 23.69 -17.07 -0.22
N ILE A 460 24.66 -16.17 -0.06
CA ILE A 460 24.89 -15.40 1.16
C ILE A 460 23.78 -14.37 1.36
N SER A 461 23.45 -13.61 0.31
CA SER A 461 22.37 -12.62 0.33
C SER A 461 21.71 -12.48 -1.03
N LEU A 462 20.37 -12.42 -1.05
CA LEU A 462 19.54 -12.31 -2.25
C LEU A 462 18.71 -11.02 -2.21
N ALA A 463 18.92 -10.11 -3.15
CA ALA A 463 18.12 -8.89 -3.32
C ALA A 463 17.22 -9.03 -4.56
N GLU A 464 15.93 -8.73 -4.41
CA GLU A 464 14.97 -8.68 -5.52
C GLU A 464 14.58 -7.24 -5.84
N TYR A 465 14.26 -6.98 -7.11
CA TYR A 465 13.67 -5.73 -7.56
C TYR A 465 12.62 -5.93 -8.66
N ASN A 466 11.77 -4.92 -8.86
CA ASN A 466 10.54 -4.98 -9.64
C ASN A 466 9.58 -6.14 -9.22
N ASP A 467 9.67 -6.61 -7.97
CA ASP A 467 8.88 -7.74 -7.43
C ASP A 467 7.38 -7.43 -7.34
N LYS A 468 7.04 -6.20 -6.90
CA LYS A 468 5.67 -5.75 -6.61
C LYS A 468 5.29 -4.52 -7.45
N GLY A 469 5.66 -4.53 -8.72
CA GLY A 469 5.56 -3.40 -9.65
C GLY A 469 6.90 -2.71 -9.91
N LEU A 470 6.94 -1.82 -10.91
CA LEU A 470 8.18 -1.17 -11.34
C LEU A 470 8.72 -0.18 -10.29
N ASN A 471 9.91 -0.46 -9.77
CA ASN A 471 10.63 0.34 -8.77
C ASN A 471 12.05 0.75 -9.21
N VAL A 472 12.32 0.73 -10.52
CA VAL A 472 13.58 1.17 -11.14
C VAL A 472 13.32 2.26 -12.18
N THR A 473 13.98 3.40 -12.01
CA THR A 473 14.06 4.49 -13.00
C THR A 473 15.52 4.74 -13.38
N GLN A 474 15.91 5.94 -13.83
CA GLN A 474 17.21 6.16 -14.50
C GLN A 474 18.14 6.96 -13.59
N ASN A 475 19.31 6.38 -13.26
CA ASN A 475 20.22 6.88 -12.22
C ASN A 475 19.56 6.93 -10.81
N ASP A 476 18.49 6.18 -10.57
CA ASP A 476 17.88 6.03 -9.24
C ASP A 476 18.22 4.67 -8.64
N SER A 477 18.40 4.63 -7.31
CA SER A 477 18.75 3.42 -6.58
C SER A 477 17.59 2.79 -5.83
N ILE A 478 17.78 1.52 -5.49
CA ILE A 478 16.97 0.77 -4.55
C ILE A 478 17.82 0.51 -3.31
N ILE A 479 17.35 0.98 -2.17
CA ILE A 479 17.97 0.85 -0.86
C ILE A 479 17.40 -0.39 -0.18
N TYR A 480 18.25 -1.21 0.44
CA TYR A 480 17.88 -2.45 1.11
C TYR A 480 18.25 -2.44 2.59
N THR A 481 17.42 -3.04 3.42
CA THR A 481 17.69 -3.37 4.83
C THR A 481 17.94 -4.86 4.99
N PHE A 482 18.68 -5.19 6.05
CA PHE A 482 18.99 -6.56 6.46
C PHE A 482 17.75 -7.47 6.57
N PRO A 483 17.88 -8.76 6.23
CA PRO A 483 16.84 -9.76 6.40
C PRO A 483 16.56 -10.03 7.88
N LYS A 484 15.45 -10.74 8.15
CA LYS A 484 15.04 -11.14 9.51
C LYS A 484 14.72 -12.64 9.53
N ASN A 485 14.58 -13.21 10.74
CA ASN A 485 14.16 -14.59 10.97
C ASN A 485 15.09 -15.62 10.28
N GLY A 486 16.40 -15.39 10.31
CA GLY A 486 17.42 -16.25 9.69
C GLY A 486 17.39 -16.31 8.15
N SER A 487 16.66 -15.41 7.47
CA SER A 487 16.61 -15.38 6.00
C SER A 487 17.87 -14.75 5.38
N ASN A 488 18.15 -15.08 4.13
CA ASN A 488 19.14 -14.40 3.27
C ASN A 488 18.51 -13.41 2.27
N LYS A 489 17.17 -13.31 2.19
CA LYS A 489 16.49 -12.40 1.25
C LYS A 489 16.39 -10.98 1.81
N MET A 490 17.16 -10.07 1.23
CA MET A 490 17.17 -8.64 1.56
C MET A 490 15.79 -8.02 1.42
N VAL A 491 15.45 -7.10 2.33
CA VAL A 491 14.16 -6.40 2.33
C VAL A 491 14.37 -5.02 1.73
N THR A 492 13.56 -4.61 0.76
CA THR A 492 13.61 -3.25 0.21
C THR A 492 13.23 -2.23 1.28
N LEU A 493 14.14 -1.29 1.56
CA LEU A 493 13.96 -0.21 2.52
C LEU A 493 13.33 1.01 1.82
N ASP A 494 13.94 1.46 0.71
CA ASP A 494 13.44 2.57 -0.11
C ASP A 494 13.78 2.39 -1.60
N VAL A 495 13.13 3.16 -2.46
CA VAL A 495 13.16 3.07 -3.94
C VAL A 495 13.15 4.48 -4.53
N PHE A 496 13.58 4.62 -5.79
CA PHE A 496 13.68 5.91 -6.47
C PHE A 496 14.59 6.92 -5.72
N GLN A 497 15.60 6.41 -5.01
CA GLN A 497 16.49 7.25 -4.22
C GLN A 497 17.65 7.78 -5.05
N THR A 498 18.22 8.92 -4.62
CA THR A 498 19.51 9.38 -5.14
C THR A 498 20.59 8.37 -4.74
N PRO A 499 21.38 7.82 -5.68
CA PRO A 499 22.39 6.80 -5.39
C PRO A 499 23.44 7.28 -4.38
N THR A 500 23.79 6.44 -3.39
CA THR A 500 24.81 6.75 -2.38
C THR A 500 25.94 5.72 -2.32
N PRO A 501 26.62 5.41 -3.46
CA PRO A 501 27.60 4.34 -3.51
C PRO A 501 28.77 4.60 -2.56
N GLY A 502 29.04 3.65 -1.67
CA GLY A 502 30.09 3.72 -0.66
C GLY A 502 29.67 4.44 0.62
N THR A 503 28.39 4.79 0.79
CA THR A 503 27.87 5.57 1.93
C THR A 503 26.57 4.97 2.46
N LEU A 504 26.62 4.43 3.68
CA LEU A 504 25.44 3.86 4.33
C LEU A 504 24.41 4.91 4.76
N GLN A 505 23.15 4.62 4.46
CA GLN A 505 21.95 5.33 4.89
C GLN A 505 21.37 4.70 6.18
N GLN A 506 20.56 5.47 6.92
CA GLN A 506 19.98 5.02 8.17
C GLN A 506 19.06 3.80 7.97
N GLY A 507 19.37 2.69 8.62
CA GLY A 507 18.55 1.49 8.65
C GLY A 507 18.91 0.40 7.64
N GLN A 508 19.89 0.59 6.76
CA GLN A 508 20.36 -0.50 5.88
C GLN A 508 20.97 -1.68 6.67
N VAL A 509 21.64 -1.39 7.79
CA VAL A 509 22.40 -2.35 8.60
C VAL A 509 21.86 -2.46 10.04
N PRO A 510 22.09 -3.59 10.74
CA PRO A 510 21.70 -3.73 12.15
C PRO A 510 22.33 -2.65 13.03
N SER A 511 21.57 -2.13 13.98
CA SER A 511 22.11 -1.24 15.01
C SER A 511 23.04 -2.03 15.93
N VAL A 512 24.22 -1.49 16.23
CA VAL A 512 25.12 -2.04 17.24
C VAL A 512 24.43 -1.91 18.60
N THR A 513 23.90 -3.01 19.12
CA THR A 513 23.50 -3.12 20.52
C THR A 513 24.76 -3.14 21.36
N ASP A 514 25.04 -2.01 22.00
CA ASP A 514 26.16 -1.85 22.93
C ASP A 514 26.02 -2.88 24.07
N GLY A 515 26.94 -3.85 24.13
CA GLY A 515 26.87 -5.04 24.98
C GLY A 515 27.11 -4.80 26.47
N SER A 516 26.97 -3.55 26.91
CA SER A 516 27.48 -2.99 28.16
C SER A 516 26.43 -2.83 29.27
N ASN A 517 25.30 -3.55 29.18
CA ASN A 517 24.28 -3.57 30.22
C ASN A 517 23.80 -4.98 30.59
N LYS A 518 24.75 -5.82 30.97
CA LYS A 518 24.56 -6.90 31.94
C LYS A 518 25.43 -6.60 33.17
N ASP A 519 24.93 -7.00 34.34
CA ASP A 519 25.64 -7.09 35.61
C ASP A 519 26.13 -5.78 36.27
N THR A 520 25.19 -4.96 36.78
CA THR A 520 25.33 -4.31 38.10
C THR A 520 24.00 -4.27 38.86
N GLU A 521 23.94 -5.06 39.95
CA GLU A 521 23.03 -5.04 41.12
C GLU A 521 21.51 -4.78 40.92
#